data_AF-A0A1L7D4F6-F1
#
_entry.id   AF-A0A1L7D4F6-F1
#
_cell.length_a   1.000
_cell.length_b   1.000
_cell.length_c   1.000
_cell.angle_alpha   90.00
_cell.angle_beta   90.00
_cell.angle_gamma   90.00
#
_symmetry.space_group_name_H-M   'P 1'
#
loop_
_entity.id
_entity.type
_entity.pdbx_description
1 polymer ?
#
loop_
_entity_poly.entity_id
_entity_poly.type
_entity_poly.pdbx_seq_one_letter_code
_entity_poly.pdbx_strand_id
1 'polypeptide(L)'
;MARKKIDLTSAAAKLRAATIKGVNEGAMALQAQALPLTPFRVGDLRNSSAISYARMISAGAAEAVVFYTSVYAVYQHEGAPGKIHPGTQMKFLEEPMNDPQLQAHIKATIKRHIGGQFRG
;
A
#
# COMPACT_ATOMS: atom_id res chain seq x y z
N MET A 1 39.78 8.08 23.97
CA MET A 1 38.45 7.55 23.57
C MET A 1 38.16 7.99 22.14
N ALA A 2 37.97 7.06 21.21
CA ALA A 2 37.61 7.39 19.83
C ALA A 2 36.10 7.71 19.75
N ARG A 3 35.74 8.95 19.36
CA ARG A 3 34.35 9.28 19.02
C ARG A 3 34.02 8.63 17.68
N LYS A 4 33.13 7.64 17.67
CA LYS A 4 32.53 7.13 16.44
C LYS A 4 31.67 8.25 15.85
N LYS A 5 32.05 8.80 14.70
CA LYS A 5 31.22 9.78 13.99
C LYS A 5 29.94 9.08 13.54
N ILE A 6 28.79 9.59 13.98
CA ILE A 6 27.49 9.14 13.50
C ILE A 6 27.21 9.89 12.19
N ASP A 7 27.07 9.16 11.09
CA ASP A 7 26.64 9.71 9.80
C ASP A 7 25.11 9.79 9.76
N LEU A 8 24.58 10.93 10.20
CA LEU A 8 23.14 11.20 10.23
C LEU A 8 22.53 11.31 8.82
N THR A 9 23.32 11.72 7.83
CA THR A 9 22.84 11.88 6.44
C THR A 9 22.57 10.53 5.82
N SER A 10 23.52 9.59 5.93
CA SER A 10 23.35 8.22 5.46
C SER A 10 22.21 7.51 6.21
N ALA A 11 22.10 7.71 7.53
CA ALA A 11 21.00 7.16 8.31
C ALA A 11 19.63 7.67 7.81
N ALA A 12 19.50 8.98 7.57
CA ALA A 12 18.26 9.57 7.05
C ALA A 12 17.90 9.06 5.65
N ALA A 13 18.89 8.91 4.76
CA ALA A 13 18.68 8.37 3.41
C ALA A 13 18.17 6.91 3.46
N LYS A 14 18.75 6.07 4.33
CA LYS A 14 18.31 4.69 4.53
C LYS A 14 16.89 4.60 5.05
N LEU A 15 16.53 5.45 6.02
CA LEU A 15 15.17 5.51 6.55
C LEU A 15 14.17 5.86 5.45
N ARG A 16 14.45 6.87 4.62
CA ARG A 16 13.58 7.25 3.49
C ARG A 16 13.40 6.10 2.50
N ALA A 17 14.49 5.45 2.09
CA ALA A 17 14.44 4.33 1.17
C ALA A 17 13.61 3.15 1.72
N ALA A 18 13.80 2.83 3.01
CA ALA A 18 13.02 1.80 3.68
C ALA A 18 11.53 2.16 3.77
N THR A 19 11.20 3.42 4.06
CA THR A 19 9.82 3.91 4.11
C THR A 19 9.14 3.81 2.74
N ILE A 20 9.77 4.31 1.67
CA ILE A 20 9.23 4.20 0.30
C ILE A 20 8.94 2.75 -0.05
N LYS A 21 9.89 1.85 0.24
CA LYS A 21 9.72 0.43 -0.05
C LYS A 21 8.61 -0.22 0.77
N GLY A 22 8.52 0.11 2.06
CA GLY A 22 7.45 -0.36 2.94
C GLY A 22 6.07 0.05 2.45
N VAL A 23 5.92 1.31 2.05
CA VAL A 23 4.65 1.84 1.53
C VAL A 23 4.30 1.20 0.18
N ASN A 24 5.27 0.98 -0.71
CA ASN A 24 5.05 0.27 -1.96
C ASN A 24 4.60 -1.19 -1.76
N GLU A 25 5.28 -1.94 -0.87
CA GLU A 25 4.88 -3.31 -0.54
C GLU A 25 3.48 -3.35 0.09
N GLY A 26 3.16 -2.38 0.96
CA GLY A 26 1.81 -2.19 1.50
C GLY A 26 0.77 -1.96 0.41
N ALA A 27 1.03 -1.06 -0.55
CA ALA A 27 0.11 -0.78 -1.65
C ALA A 27 -0.13 -2.03 -2.52
N MET A 28 0.91 -2.83 -2.79
CA MET A 28 0.78 -4.09 -3.52
C MET A 28 -0.06 -5.12 -2.74
N ALA A 29 0.17 -5.25 -1.43
CA ALA A 29 -0.61 -6.14 -0.58
C ALA A 29 -2.09 -5.70 -0.53
N LEU A 30 -2.35 -4.40 -0.35
CA LEU A 30 -3.69 -3.81 -0.38
C LEU A 30 -4.40 -4.10 -1.71
N GLN A 31 -3.72 -3.88 -2.84
CA GLN A 31 -4.27 -4.18 -4.16
C GLN A 31 -4.61 -5.67 -4.30
N ALA A 32 -3.71 -6.56 -3.89
CA ALA A 32 -3.89 -8.01 -3.97
C ALA A 32 -5.07 -8.50 -3.12
N GLN A 33 -5.29 -7.90 -1.94
CA GLN A 33 -6.44 -8.20 -1.08
C GLN A 33 -7.75 -7.61 -1.63
N ALA A 34 -7.70 -6.43 -2.24
CA ALA A 34 -8.88 -5.77 -2.80
C ALA A 34 -9.37 -6.43 -4.10
N LEU A 35 -8.46 -6.96 -4.92
CA LEU A 35 -8.79 -7.56 -6.22
C LEU A 35 -9.82 -8.71 -6.17
N PRO A 36 -9.74 -9.70 -5.26
CA PRO A 36 -10.77 -10.74 -5.16
C PRO A 36 -12.12 -10.21 -4.64
N LEU A 37 -12.11 -9.10 -3.90
CA LEU A 37 -13.30 -8.47 -3.32
C LEU A 37 -14.06 -7.59 -4.32
N THR A 38 -13.47 -7.28 -5.49
CA THR A 38 -14.13 -6.45 -6.51
C THR A 38 -15.49 -7.05 -6.92
N PRO A 39 -16.58 -6.25 -7.02
CA PRO A 39 -17.96 -6.71 -7.25
C PRO A 39 -18.15 -7.71 -8.41
N PHE A 40 -17.31 -7.57 -9.43
CA PHE A 40 -17.29 -8.45 -10.59
C PHE A 40 -16.00 -9.25 -10.64
N ARG A 41 -16.12 -10.54 -10.95
CA ARG A 41 -14.97 -11.44 -11.09
C ARG A 41 -14.19 -11.21 -12.39
N VAL A 42 -14.81 -10.51 -13.35
CA VAL A 42 -14.25 -10.14 -14.66
C VAL A 42 -14.75 -8.76 -15.07
N GLY A 43 -14.01 -8.09 -15.96
CA GLY A 43 -14.43 -6.84 -16.60
C GLY A 43 -13.61 -5.62 -16.19
N ASP A 44 -14.01 -4.48 -16.76
CA ASP A 44 -13.24 -3.23 -16.75
C ASP A 44 -12.93 -2.73 -15.35
N LEU A 45 -13.86 -2.89 -14.40
CA LEU A 45 -13.62 -2.49 -13.01
C LEU A 45 -12.40 -3.21 -12.44
N ARG A 46 -12.38 -4.56 -12.48
CA ARG A 46 -11.27 -5.34 -11.94
C ARG A 46 -9.96 -5.09 -12.70
N ASN A 47 -10.06 -4.95 -14.02
CA ASN A 47 -8.92 -4.65 -14.89
C ASN A 47 -8.37 -3.23 -14.70
N SER A 48 -9.15 -2.31 -14.14
CA SER A 48 -8.76 -0.92 -13.90
C SER A 48 -7.95 -0.71 -12.62
N SER A 49 -7.70 -1.77 -11.84
CA SER A 49 -6.93 -1.69 -10.61
C SER A 49 -5.49 -1.24 -10.90
N ALA A 50 -5.06 -0.16 -10.24
CA ALA A 50 -3.74 0.41 -10.43
C ALA A 50 -3.14 0.92 -9.11
N ILE A 51 -1.80 1.03 -9.11
CA ILE A 51 -1.02 1.60 -8.01
C ILE A 51 -0.29 2.84 -8.51
N SER A 52 -0.45 3.95 -7.80
CA SER A 52 0.47 5.08 -7.84
C SER A 52 1.52 4.85 -6.77
N TYR A 53 2.75 4.54 -7.21
CA TYR A 53 3.84 4.18 -6.32
C TYR A 53 4.27 5.34 -5.40
N ALA A 54 4.91 4.95 -4.29
CA ALA A 54 5.21 5.81 -3.17
C ALA A 54 6.04 7.03 -3.57
N ARG A 55 5.55 8.20 -3.16
CA ARG A 55 6.30 9.46 -3.16
C ARG A 55 6.48 9.94 -1.72
N MET A 56 7.58 10.64 -1.45
CA MET A 56 7.73 11.34 -0.18
C MET A 56 6.81 12.56 -0.17
N ILE A 57 5.99 12.69 0.87
CA ILE A 57 5.14 13.87 1.10
C ILE A 57 5.77 14.82 2.12
N SER A 58 6.69 14.31 2.95
CA SER A 58 7.50 15.09 3.87
C SER A 58 8.82 14.37 4.17
N ALA A 59 9.69 14.94 5.00
CA ALA A 59 10.94 14.29 5.38
C ALA A 59 10.75 12.94 6.10
N GLY A 60 9.58 12.68 6.68
CA GLY A 60 9.28 11.49 7.48
C GLY A 60 8.10 10.65 7.02
N ALA A 61 7.42 11.03 5.92
CA ALA A 61 6.22 10.35 5.46
C ALA A 61 6.24 10.13 3.94
N ALA A 62 5.79 8.95 3.53
CA ALA A 62 5.58 8.59 2.14
C ALA A 62 4.14 8.12 1.93
N GLU A 63 3.62 8.33 0.73
CA GLU A 63 2.25 8.00 0.34
C GLU A 63 2.27 7.26 -0.99
N ALA A 64 1.53 6.16 -1.06
CA ALA A 64 1.15 5.46 -2.30
C ALA A 64 -0.37 5.34 -2.35
N VAL A 65 -0.93 5.23 -3.55
CA VAL A 65 -2.38 5.18 -3.76
C VAL A 65 -2.75 3.94 -4.54
N VAL A 66 -3.71 3.16 -4.03
CA VAL A 66 -4.38 2.10 -4.80
C VAL A 66 -5.71 2.66 -5.29
N PHE A 67 -5.95 2.60 -6.60
CA PHE A 67 -7.13 3.20 -7.20
C PHE A 67 -7.66 2.36 -8.36
N TYR A 68 -8.89 2.68 -8.76
CA TYR A 68 -9.63 2.05 -9.85
C TYR A 68 -10.14 3.17 -10.74
N THR A 69 -9.88 3.11 -12.04
CA THR A 69 -10.11 4.25 -12.96
C THR A 69 -11.46 4.22 -13.67
N SER A 70 -12.23 3.13 -13.58
CA SER A 70 -13.52 3.06 -14.26
C SER A 70 -14.55 4.02 -13.63
N VAL A 71 -15.35 4.71 -14.45
CA VAL A 71 -16.50 5.53 -14.01
C VAL A 71 -17.44 4.72 -13.10
N TYR A 72 -17.50 3.41 -13.34
CA TYR A 72 -18.26 2.45 -12.58
C TYR A 72 -17.73 2.20 -11.16
N ALA A 73 -16.46 2.51 -10.86
CA ALA A 73 -15.87 2.37 -9.54
C ALA A 73 -16.53 3.31 -8.52
N VAL A 74 -16.81 4.55 -8.90
CA VAL A 74 -17.53 5.53 -8.06
C VAL A 74 -18.99 5.10 -7.90
N TYR A 75 -19.64 4.68 -8.99
CA TYR A 75 -21.04 4.23 -8.94
C TYR A 75 -21.24 2.99 -8.06
N GLN A 76 -20.30 2.03 -8.05
CA GLN A 76 -20.36 0.87 -7.14
C GLN A 76 -19.94 1.20 -5.70
N HIS A 77 -19.14 2.24 -5.51
CA HIS A 77 -18.74 2.71 -4.18
C HIS A 77 -19.83 3.55 -3.50
N GLU A 78 -20.66 4.25 -4.28
CA GLU A 78 -21.68 5.19 -3.81
C GLU A 78 -23.14 4.74 -4.07
N GLY A 79 -23.39 3.86 -5.06
CA GLY A 79 -24.71 3.61 -5.65
C GLY A 79 -25.24 2.19 -5.43
N ALA A 80 -26.57 2.14 -5.26
CA ALA A 80 -27.38 0.96 -4.97
C ALA A 80 -27.01 -0.32 -5.77
N PRO A 81 -27.06 -1.51 -5.13
CA PRO A 81 -26.40 -2.72 -5.59
C PRO A 81 -26.95 -3.20 -6.94
N GLY A 82 -26.10 -3.14 -7.96
CA GLY A 82 -26.20 -4.11 -9.05
C GLY A 82 -25.98 -5.54 -8.51
N LYS A 83 -26.28 -6.56 -9.32
CA LYS A 83 -25.95 -7.96 -8.99
C LYS A 83 -24.43 -8.08 -8.75
N ILE A 84 -24.00 -8.29 -7.51
CA ILE A 84 -22.61 -8.62 -7.19
C ILE A 84 -22.42 -10.14 -7.22
N HIS A 85 -21.21 -10.61 -7.51
CA HIS A 85 -20.93 -12.05 -7.41
C HIS A 85 -20.81 -12.47 -5.93
N PRO A 86 -21.23 -13.69 -5.56
CA PRO A 86 -20.97 -14.22 -4.22
C PRO A 86 -19.48 -14.12 -3.83
N GLY A 87 -19.21 -13.62 -2.63
CA GLY A 87 -17.85 -13.40 -2.10
C GLY A 87 -17.18 -12.11 -2.58
N THR A 88 -17.92 -11.17 -3.13
CA THR A 88 -17.43 -9.83 -3.53
C THR A 88 -18.21 -8.74 -2.78
N GLN A 89 -17.75 -7.49 -2.84
CA GLN A 89 -18.38 -6.39 -2.11
C GLN A 89 -18.15 -5.03 -2.76
N MET A 90 -19.02 -4.08 -2.43
CA MET A 90 -18.97 -2.69 -2.92
C MET A 90 -17.78 -1.91 -2.37
N LYS A 91 -17.46 -2.10 -1.09
CA LYS A 91 -16.36 -1.43 -0.39
C LYS A 91 -15.07 -2.27 -0.38
N PHE A 92 -14.71 -2.79 -1.55
CA PHE A 92 -13.60 -3.74 -1.72
C PHE A 92 -12.22 -3.16 -1.36
N LEU A 93 -12.08 -1.84 -1.22
CA LEU A 93 -10.86 -1.19 -0.71
C LEU A 93 -10.90 -0.92 0.80
N GLU A 94 -12.08 -0.67 1.40
CA GLU A 94 -12.19 -0.25 2.80
C GLU A 94 -11.78 -1.38 3.76
N GLU A 95 -12.26 -2.60 3.53
CA GLU A 95 -11.93 -3.73 4.40
C GLU A 95 -10.44 -4.08 4.37
N PRO A 96 -9.79 -4.29 3.21
CA PRO A 96 -8.34 -4.45 3.15
C PRO A 96 -7.54 -3.29 3.75
N MET A 97 -8.01 -2.05 3.59
CA MET A 97 -7.33 -0.88 4.15
C MET A 97 -7.41 -0.83 5.68
N ASN A 98 -8.47 -1.38 6.26
CA ASN A 98 -8.67 -1.49 7.70
C ASN A 98 -8.07 -2.77 8.31
N ASP A 99 -7.52 -3.68 7.50
CA ASP A 99 -6.87 -4.90 7.98
C ASP A 99 -5.61 -4.57 8.82
N PRO A 100 -5.57 -4.94 10.12
CA PRO A 100 -4.38 -4.75 10.95
C PRO A 100 -3.12 -5.42 10.38
N GLN A 101 -3.27 -6.49 9.58
CA GLN A 101 -2.15 -7.18 8.94
C GLN A 101 -1.46 -6.31 7.89
N LEU A 102 -2.19 -5.40 7.22
CA LEU A 102 -1.60 -4.47 6.26
C LEU A 102 -0.60 -3.53 6.96
N GLN A 103 -0.99 -2.97 8.11
CA GLN A 103 -0.08 -2.14 8.91
C GLN A 103 1.10 -2.94 9.46
N ALA A 104 0.86 -4.18 9.89
CA ALA A 104 1.92 -5.06 10.36
C ALA A 104 2.93 -5.38 9.24
N HIS A 105 2.46 -5.62 8.02
CA HIS A 105 3.28 -5.86 6.84
C HIS A 105 4.20 -4.68 6.53
N ILE A 106 3.64 -3.46 6.47
CA ILE A 106 4.41 -2.23 6.23
C ILE A 106 5.51 -2.06 7.29
N LYS A 107 5.15 -2.21 8.58
CA LYS A 107 6.10 -2.10 9.70
C LYS A 107 7.21 -3.15 9.61
N ALA A 108 6.86 -4.40 9.29
CA ALA A 108 7.83 -5.49 9.14
C ALA A 108 8.80 -5.21 7.98
N THR A 109 8.29 -4.73 6.84
CA THR A 109 9.12 -4.38 5.68
C THR A 109 10.09 -3.24 5.98
N ILE A 110 9.62 -2.17 6.64
CA ILE A 110 10.49 -1.06 7.07
C ILE A 110 11.58 -1.58 8.02
N LYS A 111 11.21 -2.34 9.04
CA LYS A 111 12.15 -2.90 10.02
C LYS A 111 13.20 -3.80 9.35
N ARG A 112 12.79 -4.65 8.41
CA ARG A 112 13.69 -5.53 7.65
C ARG A 112 14.70 -4.73 6.82
N HIS A 113 14.26 -3.68 6.14
CA HIS A 113 15.14 -2.88 5.28
C HIS A 113 16.10 -1.99 6.06
N ILE A 114 15.67 -1.48 7.21
CA ILE A 114 16.56 -0.79 8.14
C ILE A 114 17.58 -1.79 8.71
N GLY A 115 17.14 -2.88 9.33
CA GLY A 115 18.01 -3.83 10.04
C GLY A 115 18.93 -4.67 9.14
N GLY A 116 18.49 -5.00 7.92
CA GLY A 116 19.28 -5.75 6.95
C GLY A 116 20.48 -4.98 6.39
N GLN A 117 20.45 -3.64 6.42
CA GLN A 117 21.53 -2.78 5.93
C GLN A 117 22.52 -2.29 7.00
N PHE A 118 22.39 -2.75 8.25
CA PHE A 118 23.36 -2.50 9.34
C PHE A 118 24.17 -3.75 9.73
N ARG A 119 23.99 -4.86 9.01
CA ARG A 119 24.74 -6.12 9.19
C ARG A 119 25.93 -6.27 8.20
N GLY A 120 26.41 -5.16 7.64
CA GLY A 120 27.61 -5.10 6.80
C GLY A 120 28.74 -4.40 7.52
#